data_AF-A0A2I2Y4S0-F1
#
_entry.id   AF-A0A2I2Y4S0-F1
#
_cell.length_a   1.000
_cell.length_b   1.000
_cell.length_c   1.000
_cell.angle_alpha   90.00
_cell.angle_beta   90.00
_cell.angle_gamma   90.00
#
_symmetry.space_group_name_H-M   'P 1'
#
loop_
_entity.id
_entity.type
_entity.pdbx_description
1 polymer ?
#
loop_
_entity_poly.entity_id
_entity_poly.type
_entity_poly.pdbx_seq_one_letter_code
_entity_poly.pdbx_strand_id
1 'polypeptide(L)'
;MIAAHSILKLDKEKQAGRRRKMAVGSRVTREEIKTEPENPINREKTCLLLLRIFTTNNGHHHRTDEFSRGNVQSRELQIYAWMDATLKELTSLVKEVYPEARKKGTLFNFAVVFTDVKRPGYRVKKVGSTKSGRKGTDDSMILPSQKF
;
A
#
# COMPACT_ATOMS: atom_id res chain seq x y z
N MET A 1 2.48 12.41 -0.63
CA MET A 1 1.32 13.31 -0.83
C MET A 1 0.05 12.46 -0.77
N ILE A 2 -0.42 12.23 0.46
CA ILE A 2 -1.80 11.81 0.75
C ILE A 2 -2.42 13.06 1.37
N ALA A 3 -3.27 13.74 0.61
CA ALA A 3 -4.09 14.81 1.13
C ALA A 3 -5.37 14.17 1.68
N ALA A 4 -5.44 13.99 2.99
CA ALA A 4 -6.70 13.77 3.70
C ALA A 4 -6.94 15.03 4.52
N HIS A 5 -7.81 15.91 4.01
CA HIS A 5 -8.26 17.11 4.70
C HIS A 5 -9.79 17.03 4.86
N SER A 6 -10.23 17.17 6.12
CA SER A 6 -11.57 17.55 6.62
C SER A 6 -12.75 16.61 6.37
N ILE A 7 -13.21 15.90 7.42
CA ILE A 7 -14.24 16.31 8.42
C ILE A 7 -15.66 16.17 7.86
N LEU A 8 -16.37 15.12 8.32
CA LEU A 8 -17.78 15.23 8.70
C LEU A 8 -17.92 14.62 10.10
N LYS A 9 -18.26 15.49 11.04
CA LYS A 9 -18.57 15.21 12.44
C LYS A 9 -20.03 15.59 12.63
N LEU A 10 -20.84 14.69 13.18
CA LEU A 10 -22.14 14.91 13.85
C LEU A 10 -22.57 13.52 14.38
N ASP A 11 -22.35 13.23 15.66
CA ASP A 11 -23.30 13.39 16.79
C ASP A 11 -24.18 12.11 16.90
N LYS A 12 -24.47 11.46 18.04
CA LYS A 12 -24.36 11.73 19.49
C LYS A 12 -25.04 10.53 20.18
N GLU A 13 -24.45 9.86 21.18
CA GLU A 13 -25.20 9.41 22.37
C GLU A 13 -24.33 8.89 23.53
N LYS A 14 -24.85 9.13 24.74
CA LYS A 14 -24.28 8.95 26.08
C LYS A 14 -24.27 7.48 26.53
N GLN A 15 -23.28 7.10 27.33
CA GLN A 15 -23.53 6.43 28.62
C GLN A 15 -22.37 6.65 29.60
N ALA A 16 -22.74 6.86 30.86
CA ALA A 16 -21.91 7.30 31.96
C ALA A 16 -21.06 6.19 32.62
N GLY A 17 -19.89 6.59 33.13
CA GLY A 17 -19.42 6.28 34.48
C GLY A 17 -18.88 4.88 34.79
N ARG A 18 -17.55 4.77 34.96
CA ARG A 18 -16.94 4.21 36.18
C ARG A 18 -15.44 4.55 36.27
N ARG A 19 -15.08 5.43 37.20
CA ARG A 19 -13.69 5.66 37.64
C ARG A 19 -13.16 4.38 38.28
N ARG A 20 -12.09 3.81 37.73
CA ARG A 20 -11.09 3.05 38.49
C ARG A 20 -9.70 3.49 38.02
N LYS A 21 -9.02 4.27 38.86
CA LYS A 21 -7.56 4.45 38.78
C LYS A 21 -6.93 3.15 39.27
N MET A 22 -6.09 2.53 38.47
CA MET A 22 -4.98 1.71 38.95
C MET A 22 -3.79 1.96 38.01
N ALA A 23 -2.71 2.49 38.57
CA ALA A 23 -1.43 2.63 37.92
C ALA A 23 -0.75 1.27 37.89
N VAL A 24 -0.23 0.85 36.74
CA VAL A 24 0.98 0.03 36.62
C VAL A 24 1.53 0.31 35.24
N GLY A 25 2.76 0.81 35.20
CA GLY A 25 3.47 1.11 33.97
C GLY A 25 3.84 -0.18 33.25
N SER A 26 3.17 -0.47 32.13
CA SER A 26 3.65 -1.46 31.19
C SER A 26 4.50 -0.75 30.14
N ARG A 27 5.82 -0.75 30.36
CA ARG A 27 6.79 -0.53 29.28
C ARG A 27 6.73 -1.76 28.37
N VAL A 28 5.83 -1.73 27.40
CA VAL A 28 5.80 -2.75 26.34
C VAL A 28 6.96 -2.45 25.41
N THR A 29 8.03 -3.23 25.52
CA THR A 29 9.09 -3.32 24.52
C THR A 29 8.48 -3.74 23.19
N ARG A 30 8.89 -3.08 22.10
CA ARG A 30 8.25 -3.09 20.77
C ARG A 30 8.43 -4.39 19.98
N GLU A 31 8.85 -5.47 20.62
CA GLU A 31 9.20 -6.70 19.94
C GLU A 31 8.18 -7.79 20.25
N GLU A 32 7.72 -8.45 19.17
CA GLU A 32 6.68 -9.49 19.10
C GLU A 32 5.22 -9.03 19.10
N ILE A 33 4.84 -8.28 18.06
CA ILE A 33 3.46 -8.38 17.54
C ILE A 33 3.41 -9.67 16.73
N LYS A 34 2.88 -10.74 17.34
CA LYS A 34 2.43 -11.94 16.65
C LYS A 34 1.35 -11.49 15.65
N THR A 35 1.69 -11.42 14.37
CA THR A 35 0.73 -11.08 13.31
C THR A 35 -0.27 -12.22 13.22
N GLU A 36 -1.42 -12.06 13.88
CA GLU A 36 -2.62 -12.86 13.62
C GLU A 36 -2.88 -12.85 12.10
N PRO A 37 -3.33 -13.97 11.50
CA PRO A 37 -3.66 -13.99 10.08
C PRO A 37 -4.69 -12.88 9.82
N GLU A 38 -4.29 -11.90 9.02
CA GLU A 38 -5.14 -10.76 8.69
C GLU A 38 -6.43 -11.30 8.07
N ASN A 39 -7.55 -11.12 8.76
CA ASN A 39 -8.85 -11.61 8.30
C ASN A 39 -9.11 -11.08 6.88
N PRO A 40 -9.62 -11.90 5.96
CA PRO A 40 -9.90 -11.46 4.59
C PRO A 40 -10.83 -10.25 4.62
N ILE A 41 -10.45 -9.21 3.88
CA ILE A 41 -11.20 -7.95 3.84
C ILE A 41 -12.59 -8.21 3.26
N ASN A 42 -13.63 -7.80 3.97
CA ASN A 42 -14.98 -7.82 3.43
C ASN A 42 -15.13 -6.68 2.40
N ARG A 43 -14.96 -7.02 1.12
CA ARG A 43 -14.98 -6.09 -0.01
C ARG A 43 -16.33 -5.39 -0.23
N GLU A 44 -17.43 -5.95 0.27
CA GLU A 44 -18.77 -5.34 0.18
C GLU A 44 -18.96 -4.22 1.21
N LYS A 45 -18.34 -4.36 2.38
CA LYS A 45 -18.48 -3.42 3.50
C LYS A 45 -17.31 -2.44 3.62
N THR A 46 -16.21 -2.71 2.91
CA THR A 46 -14.99 -1.91 2.99
C THR A 46 -14.87 -1.00 1.78
N CYS A 47 -14.74 0.30 2.03
CA CYS A 47 -14.54 1.29 0.99
C CYS A 47 -13.21 1.04 0.24
N LEU A 48 -13.24 1.23 -1.07
CA LEU A 48 -12.07 1.15 -1.92
C LEU A 48 -11.09 2.30 -1.60
N LEU A 49 -9.80 2.01 -1.66
CA LEU A 49 -8.75 3.03 -1.61
C LEU A 49 -8.28 3.37 -3.04
N LEU A 50 -7.89 4.62 -3.23
CA LEU A 50 -7.25 5.07 -4.46
C LEU A 50 -5.75 4.74 -4.39
N LEU A 51 -5.31 3.74 -5.15
CA LEU A 51 -3.91 3.38 -5.27
C LEU A 51 -3.31 4.07 -6.50
N ARG A 52 -2.22 4.82 -6.29
CA ARG A 52 -1.43 5.45 -7.35
C ARG A 52 -0.23 4.55 -7.67
N ILE A 53 -0.16 4.07 -8.90
CA ILE A 53 0.91 3.21 -9.42
C ILE A 53 1.72 4.02 -10.42
N PHE A 54 3.04 3.98 -10.27
CA PHE A 54 3.97 4.60 -11.19
C PHE A 54 4.75 3.50 -11.90
N THR A 55 4.82 3.56 -13.24
CA THR A 55 5.44 2.52 -14.05
C THR A 55 6.67 3.03 -14.81
N THR A 56 7.70 2.19 -14.89
CA THR A 56 8.91 2.45 -15.65
C THR A 56 9.21 1.25 -16.56
N ASN A 57 9.77 1.51 -17.74
CA ASN A 57 10.22 0.49 -18.69
C ASN A 57 11.75 0.42 -18.83
N ASN A 58 12.48 1.27 -18.10
CA ASN A 58 13.95 1.36 -18.11
C ASN A 58 14.64 0.33 -17.19
N GLY A 59 13.89 -0.62 -16.64
CA GLY A 59 14.39 -1.67 -15.75
C GLY A 59 14.68 -1.22 -14.31
N HIS A 60 14.47 0.05 -13.97
CA HIS A 60 14.78 0.61 -12.66
C HIS A 60 13.56 1.31 -12.05
N HIS A 61 13.40 1.23 -10.72
CA HIS A 61 12.38 2.03 -10.04
C HIS A 61 12.71 3.52 -10.13
N HIS A 62 11.67 4.36 -10.09
CA HIS A 62 11.83 5.80 -9.95
C HIS A 62 12.71 6.15 -8.75
N ARG A 63 13.57 7.15 -8.93
CA ARG A 63 14.39 7.67 -7.86
C ARG A 63 13.53 8.44 -6.86
N THR A 64 13.95 8.46 -5.61
CA THR A 64 13.22 9.15 -4.53
C THR A 64 13.08 10.65 -4.76
N ASP A 65 14.04 11.28 -5.44
CA ASP A 65 14.03 12.71 -5.76
C ASP A 65 12.98 13.10 -6.82
N GLU A 66 12.58 12.17 -7.68
CA GLU A 66 11.53 12.39 -8.68
C GLU A 66 10.16 12.65 -8.01
N PHE A 67 9.94 12.06 -6.84
CA PHE A 67 8.71 12.23 -6.07
C PHE A 67 8.65 13.55 -5.29
N SER A 68 9.79 14.18 -5.01
CA SER A 68 9.88 15.37 -4.15
C SER A 68 9.46 16.68 -4.82
N ARG A 69 9.44 16.74 -6.16
CA ARG A 69 9.25 18.01 -6.91
C ARG A 69 7.91 18.12 -7.63
N GLY A 70 6.93 17.28 -7.29
CA GLY A 70 5.63 17.25 -7.99
C GLY A 70 5.73 16.84 -9.47
N ASN A 71 6.89 16.33 -9.90
CA ASN A 71 7.22 16.09 -11.30
C ASN A 71 6.88 14.65 -11.75
N VAL A 72 6.02 13.96 -11.01
CA VAL A 72 5.68 12.56 -11.26
C VAL A 72 4.64 12.50 -12.38
N GLN A 73 5.05 12.87 -13.60
CA GLN A 73 4.22 12.84 -14.80
C GLN A 73 4.40 11.54 -15.61
N SER A 74 5.30 10.66 -15.20
CA SER A 74 5.63 9.43 -15.92
C SER A 74 4.61 8.33 -15.63
N ARG A 75 3.73 8.04 -16.61
CA ARG A 75 2.89 6.82 -16.68
C ARG A 75 2.24 6.43 -15.33
N GLU A 76 1.58 7.41 -14.70
CA GLU A 76 0.77 7.19 -13.49
C GLU A 76 -0.51 6.45 -13.86
N LEU A 77 -0.85 5.43 -13.07
CA LEU A 77 -2.16 4.79 -13.07
C LEU A 77 -2.82 4.99 -11.72
N GLN A 78 -4.10 5.33 -11.75
CA GLN A 78 -4.93 5.40 -10.56
C GLN A 78 -5.91 4.24 -10.60
N ILE A 79 -5.85 3.38 -9.59
CA ILE A 79 -6.73 2.22 -9.50
C ILE A 79 -7.49 2.24 -8.17
N TYR A 80 -8.75 1.83 -8.20
CA TYR A 80 -9.51 1.56 -7.00
C TYR A 80 -9.26 0.12 -6.58
N ALA A 81 -8.67 -0.07 -5.41
CA ALA A 81 -8.31 -1.39 -4.89
C ALA A 81 -8.66 -1.50 -3.41
N TRP A 82 -8.68 -2.71 -2.89
CA TRP A 82 -8.70 -2.95 -1.45
C TRP A 82 -7.26 -3.15 -0.94
N MET A 83 -7.07 -3.09 0.37
CA MET A 83 -5.76 -3.29 0.97
C MET A 83 -5.22 -4.70 0.72
N ASP A 84 -6.07 -5.71 0.57
CA ASP A 84 -5.70 -7.10 0.27
C ASP A 84 -5.35 -7.35 -1.21
N ALA A 85 -5.22 -6.31 -2.03
CA ALA A 85 -4.84 -6.45 -3.42
C ALA A 85 -3.46 -7.12 -3.57
N THR A 86 -3.44 -8.20 -4.34
CA THR A 86 -2.24 -9.01 -4.59
C THR A 86 -1.39 -8.45 -5.73
N LEU A 87 -0.09 -8.76 -5.73
CA LEU A 87 0.79 -8.37 -6.84
C LEU A 87 0.30 -8.90 -8.19
N LYS A 88 -0.34 -10.08 -8.21
CA LYS A 88 -0.95 -10.63 -9.42
C LYS A 88 -2.15 -9.82 -9.91
N GLU A 89 -3.05 -9.40 -9.02
CA GLU A 89 -4.18 -8.51 -9.39
C GLU A 89 -3.66 -7.18 -9.96
N LEU A 90 -2.68 -6.56 -9.29
CA LEU A 90 -2.05 -5.33 -9.77
C LEU A 90 -1.40 -5.53 -11.16
N THR A 91 -0.71 -6.65 -11.36
CA THR A 91 -0.09 -7.00 -12.64
C THR A 91 -1.15 -7.14 -13.75
N SER A 92 -2.31 -7.73 -13.46
CA SER A 92 -3.41 -7.86 -14.43
C SER A 92 -3.94 -6.50 -14.86
N LEU A 93 -4.17 -5.59 -13.90
CA LEU A 93 -4.62 -4.22 -14.19
C LEU A 93 -3.61 -3.44 -15.05
N VAL A 94 -2.31 -3.57 -14.75
CA VAL A 94 -1.25 -2.95 -15.56
C VAL A 94 -1.27 -3.48 -17.00
N LYS A 95 -1.55 -4.77 -17.21
CA LYS A 95 -1.64 -5.37 -18.56
C LYS A 95 -2.87 -4.97 -19.35
N GLU A 96 -3.94 -4.55 -18.67
CA GLU A 96 -5.12 -4.01 -19.34
C GLU A 96 -4.80 -2.66 -19.99
N VAL A 97 -4.01 -1.83 -19.29
CA VAL A 97 -3.62 -0.49 -19.76
C VAL A 97 -2.40 -0.51 -20.68
N TYR A 98 -1.43 -1.40 -20.44
CA TYR A 98 -0.19 -1.53 -21.22
C TYR A 98 -0.09 -2.92 -21.86
N PRO A 99 -0.62 -3.09 -23.09
CA PRO A 99 -0.61 -4.37 -23.80
C PRO A 99 0.79 -4.95 -23.99
N GLU A 100 1.82 -4.11 -24.11
CA GLU A 100 3.22 -4.53 -24.24
C GLU A 100 3.68 -5.39 -23.05
N ALA A 101 3.10 -5.16 -21.88
CA ALA A 101 3.45 -5.86 -20.64
C ALA A 101 2.91 -7.32 -20.61
N ARG A 102 2.04 -7.68 -21.56
CA ARG A 102 1.51 -9.06 -21.72
C ARG A 102 2.54 -10.02 -22.32
N LYS A 103 3.60 -9.52 -22.95
CA LYS A 103 4.64 -10.35 -23.57
C LYS A 103 5.15 -11.39 -22.57
N LYS A 104 5.12 -12.66 -22.96
CA LYS A 104 5.56 -13.77 -22.11
C LYS A 104 7.00 -13.51 -21.67
N GLY A 105 7.24 -13.61 -20.37
CA GLY A 105 8.55 -13.37 -19.78
C GLY A 105 8.79 -11.96 -19.24
N THR A 106 7.89 -11.01 -19.48
CA THR A 106 7.96 -9.66 -18.87
C THR A 106 7.97 -9.75 -17.35
N LEU A 107 8.91 -9.07 -16.71
CA LEU A 107 9.07 -9.01 -15.26
C LEU A 107 8.47 -7.72 -14.72
N PHE A 108 7.73 -7.82 -13.62
CA PHE A 108 7.19 -6.68 -12.89
C PHE A 108 7.82 -6.67 -11.51
N ASN A 109 8.59 -5.62 -11.21
CA ASN A 109 9.15 -5.40 -9.89
C ASN A 109 8.28 -4.39 -9.17
N PHE A 110 7.81 -4.75 -7.98
CA PHE A 110 6.95 -3.90 -7.16
C PHE A 110 7.74 -3.29 -6.02
N ALA A 111 7.57 -1.99 -5.84
CA ALA A 111 8.09 -1.24 -4.73
C ALA A 111 7.07 -0.21 -4.27
N VAL A 112 7.07 0.04 -2.97
CA VAL A 112 6.19 1.01 -2.31
C VAL A 112 6.98 2.27 -2.03
N VAL A 113 6.36 3.40 -2.35
CA VAL A 113 6.91 4.73 -2.08
C VAL A 113 6.09 5.36 -0.96
N PHE A 114 6.77 5.75 0.11
CA PHE A 114 6.14 6.36 1.29
C PHE A 114 6.97 7.54 1.78
N THR A 115 6.34 8.47 2.50
CA THR A 115 7.02 9.63 3.06
C THR A 115 7.87 9.21 4.26
N ASP A 116 9.10 9.72 4.34
CA ASP A 116 9.90 9.52 5.55
C ASP A 116 9.37 10.41 6.68
N VAL A 117 9.06 9.81 7.83
CA VAL A 117 8.57 10.52 9.01
C VAL A 117 9.70 11.30 9.68
N LYS A 118 10.95 10.86 9.52
CA LYS A 118 12.12 11.44 10.20
C LYS A 118 12.85 12.49 9.36
N ARG A 119 12.71 12.45 8.03
CA ARG A 119 13.43 13.32 7.11
C ARG A 119 12.49 13.83 6.01
N PRO A 120 12.65 15.06 5.52
CA PRO A 120 11.88 15.52 4.37
C PRO A 120 12.23 14.68 3.14
N GLY A 121 11.23 14.02 2.56
CA GLY A 121 11.38 13.25 1.32
C GLY A 121 10.59 11.96 1.29
N TYR A 122 10.90 11.15 0.29
CA TYR A 122 10.29 9.83 0.06
C TYR A 122 11.32 8.72 0.23
N ARG A 123 10.84 7.54 0.62
CA ARG A 123 11.59 6.30 0.66
C ARG A 123 10.90 5.26 -0.20
N VAL A 124 11.72 4.40 -0.81
CA VAL A 124 11.27 3.29 -1.63
C VAL A 124 11.60 2.00 -0.88
N LYS A 125 10.61 1.10 -0.76
CA LYS A 125 10.78 -0.23 -0.19
C LYS A 125 10.33 -1.27 -1.21
N LYS A 126 11.23 -2.18 -1.57
CA LYS A 126 10.91 -3.29 -2.48
C LYS A 126 9.93 -4.25 -1.81
N VAL A 127 8.96 -4.73 -2.57
CA VAL A 127 7.91 -5.65 -2.10
C VAL A 127 8.17 -7.06 -2.64
N GLY A 128 8.23 -7.19 -3.96
CA GLY A 128 8.34 -8.48 -4.63
C GLY A 128 8.27 -8.34 -6.14
N SER A 129 8.16 -9.46 -6.84
CA SER A 129 8.13 -9.48 -8.31
C SER A 129 7.19 -10.52 -8.90
N THR A 130 6.60 -10.20 -10.06
CA THR A 130 5.76 -11.15 -10.82
C THR A 130 6.28 -11.28 -12.25
N LYS A 131 5.85 -12.34 -12.95
CA LYS A 131 6.27 -12.61 -14.34
C LYS A 131 5.07 -12.92 -15.24
N SER A 132 5.02 -12.29 -16.41
CA SER A 132 4.01 -12.60 -17.43
C SER A 132 4.11 -14.04 -17.92
N GLY A 133 3.01 -14.78 -17.79
CA GLY A 133 2.88 -16.16 -18.28
C GLY A 133 3.57 -17.22 -17.43
N ARG A 134 4.00 -16.88 -16.20
CA ARG A 134 4.57 -17.83 -15.24
C ARG A 134 4.10 -17.49 -13.83
N LYS A 135 3.63 -18.49 -13.07
CA LYS A 135 3.30 -18.33 -11.65
C LYS A 135 4.57 -18.06 -10.84
N GLY A 136 4.59 -16.97 -10.08
CA GLY A 136 5.66 -16.59 -9.17
C GLY A 136 5.34 -16.94 -7.71
N THR A 137 6.36 -16.91 -6.85
CA THR A 137 6.20 -17.04 -5.39
C THR A 137 5.52 -15.82 -4.78
N ASP A 138 5.74 -14.64 -5.37
CA ASP A 138 5.27 -13.38 -4.83
C ASP A 138 3.89 -12.99 -5.37
N ASP A 139 3.29 -13.81 -6.24
CA ASP A 139 2.00 -13.54 -6.90
C ASP A 139 0.87 -13.28 -5.88
N SER A 140 0.91 -13.97 -4.74
CA SER A 140 -0.06 -13.84 -3.64
C SER A 140 0.36 -12.83 -2.56
N MET A 141 1.49 -12.14 -2.73
CA MET A 141 1.87 -11.09 -1.77
C MET A 141 0.91 -9.92 -1.87
N ILE A 142 0.51 -9.42 -0.71
CA ILE A 142 -0.36 -8.27 -0.55
C ILE A 142 0.45 -7.04 -0.13
N LEU A 143 -0.04 -5.86 -0.50
CA LEU A 143 0.53 -4.57 -0.10
C LEU A 143 0.74 -4.42 1.44
N PRO A 144 -0.24 -4.74 2.33
CA PRO A 144 -0.21 -4.44 3.77
C PRO A 144 0.86 -5.21 4.55
N SER A 145 1.38 -6.31 3.98
CA SER A 145 2.51 -7.06 4.55
C SER A 145 3.73 -6.17 4.86
N GLN A 146 3.77 -4.95 4.32
CA GLN A 146 4.89 -4.04 4.45
C GLN A 146 4.70 -2.86 5.42
N LYS A 147 3.59 -2.77 6.17
CA LYS A 147 3.23 -1.67 7.10
C LYS A 147 3.31 -0.30 6.42
N PHE A 148 2.21 0.08 5.76
CA PHE A 148 1.99 1.44 5.24
C PHE A 148 1.67 2.42 6.36
#